data_AF-A0A4Q6C1S5-F1
#
_entry.id   AF-A0A4Q6C1S5-F1
#
_cell.length_a   1.000
_cell.length_b   1.000
_cell.length_c   1.000
_cell.angle_alpha   90.00
_cell.angle_beta   90.00
_cell.angle_gamma   90.00
#
_symmetry.space_group_name_H-M   'P 1'
#
loop_
_entity.id
_entity.type
_entity.pdbx_description
1 polymer ?
#
loop_
_entity_poly.entity_id
_entity_poly.type
_entity_poly.pdbx_seq_one_letter_code
_entity_poly.pdbx_strand_id
1 'polypeptide(L)'
;MDDRTETPKVTQEMINLFDDYTHLSLDRRKFMDNLAKLAGSVTAATAAAALMASNTQAAGLVSETDERLDISDVTYPGAKGEMKGYLAVPKEAGPFGAVIVVHENRGLNAHTK
;
A
#
# COMPACT_ATOMS: atom_id res chain seq x y z
N MET A 1 28.66 -15.49 -15.32
CA MET A 1 28.01 -15.54 -14.00
C MET A 1 27.46 -14.16 -13.72
N ASP A 2 26.22 -13.91 -14.17
CA ASP A 2 25.44 -12.72 -13.80
C ASP A 2 24.10 -13.27 -13.28
N ASP A 3 24.14 -13.78 -12.05
CA ASP A 3 22.98 -14.31 -11.32
C ASP A 3 22.30 -13.13 -10.63
N ARG A 4 21.64 -12.29 -11.43
CA ARG A 4 20.61 -11.38 -10.91
C ARG A 4 19.30 -12.14 -11.02
N THR A 5 18.83 -12.62 -9.88
CA THR A 5 17.49 -13.18 -9.69
C THR A 5 16.46 -12.32 -10.43
N GLU A 6 15.96 -12.81 -11.57
CA GLU A 6 14.89 -12.13 -12.30
C GLU A 6 13.71 -11.96 -11.36
N THR A 7 13.35 -10.70 -11.10
CA THR A 7 12.18 -10.40 -10.27
C THR A 7 10.95 -10.93 -11.00
N PRO A 8 10.15 -11.82 -10.38
CA PRO A 8 9.03 -12.42 -11.08
C PRO A 8 8.03 -11.34 -11.48
N LYS A 9 7.63 -11.36 -12.76
CA LYS A 9 6.62 -10.44 -13.28
C LYS A 9 5.27 -10.77 -12.65
N VAL A 10 4.79 -9.90 -11.78
CA VAL A 10 3.48 -10.02 -11.14
C VAL A 10 2.39 -9.81 -12.20
N THR A 11 1.47 -10.77 -12.34
CA THR A 11 0.34 -10.70 -13.28
C THR A 11 -0.96 -10.32 -12.58
N GLN A 12 -1.97 -9.89 -13.33
CA GLN A 12 -3.28 -9.56 -12.76
C GLN A 12 -3.95 -10.76 -12.08
N GLU A 13 -3.76 -11.97 -12.61
CA GLU A 13 -4.29 -13.20 -11.99
C GLU A 13 -3.67 -13.47 -10.62
N MET A 14 -2.37 -13.20 -10.46
CA MET A 14 -1.69 -13.29 -9.17
C MET A 14 -2.23 -12.27 -8.17
N ILE A 15 -2.51 -11.04 -8.64
CA ILE A 15 -3.10 -9.96 -7.84
C ILE A 15 -4.50 -10.36 -7.36
N ASN A 16 -5.36 -10.85 -8.25
CA ASN A 16 -6.70 -11.30 -7.90
C ASN A 16 -6.67 -12.46 -6.90
N LEU A 17 -5.75 -13.42 -7.09
CA LEU A 17 -5.56 -14.52 -6.16
C LEU A 17 -5.10 -14.06 -4.76
N PHE A 18 -4.27 -13.00 -4.71
CA PHE A 18 -3.84 -12.39 -3.46
C PHE A 18 -4.99 -11.64 -2.77
N ASP A 19 -5.78 -10.89 -3.54
CA ASP A 19 -6.99 -10.20 -3.06
C ASP A 19 -7.97 -11.19 -2.41
N ASP A 20 -8.30 -12.27 -3.12
CA ASP A 20 -9.13 -13.37 -2.62
C ASP A 20 -8.57 -13.97 -1.32
N TYR A 21 -7.26 -14.17 -1.23
CA TYR A 21 -6.61 -14.65 -0.01
C TYR A 21 -6.74 -13.67 1.16
N THR A 22 -6.64 -12.36 0.90
CA THR A 22 -6.71 -11.32 1.95
C THR A 22 -8.13 -10.92 2.35
N HIS A 23 -9.14 -11.21 1.52
CA HIS A 23 -10.53 -10.78 1.74
C HIS A 23 -11.51 -11.93 1.90
N LEU A 24 -11.14 -13.14 1.49
CA LEU A 24 -11.92 -14.36 1.68
C LEU A 24 -11.17 -15.34 2.60
N SER A 25 -11.81 -16.46 2.94
CA SER A 25 -11.29 -17.48 3.86
C SER A 25 -10.30 -18.45 3.21
N LEU A 26 -9.52 -18.01 2.22
CA LEU A 26 -8.58 -18.88 1.52
C LEU A 26 -7.45 -19.32 2.46
N ASP A 27 -7.32 -20.63 2.72
CA ASP A 27 -6.20 -21.19 3.50
C ASP A 27 -4.87 -20.82 2.83
N ARG A 28 -3.91 -20.30 3.61
CA ARG A 28 -2.57 -19.88 3.15
C ARG A 28 -1.88 -20.94 2.29
N ARG A 29 -2.06 -22.24 2.57
CA ARG A 29 -1.50 -23.32 1.75
C ARG A 29 -2.12 -23.35 0.36
N LYS A 30 -3.46 -23.29 0.27
CA LYS A 30 -4.16 -23.25 -1.03
C LYS A 30 -3.78 -22.03 -1.85
N PHE A 31 -3.61 -20.88 -1.19
CA PHE A 31 -3.11 -19.67 -1.82
C PHE A 31 -1.71 -19.90 -2.44
N MET A 32 -0.75 -20.40 -1.65
CA MET A 32 0.62 -20.63 -2.13
C MET A 32 0.68 -21.69 -3.23
N ASP A 33 -0.13 -22.75 -3.14
CA ASP A 33 -0.20 -23.81 -4.16
C ASP A 33 -0.70 -23.26 -5.50
N ASN A 34 -1.72 -22.40 -5.48
CA ASN A 34 -2.25 -21.77 -6.69
C ASN A 34 -1.28 -20.71 -7.23
N LEU A 35 -0.61 -19.95 -6.36
CA LEU A 35 0.37 -18.97 -6.78
C LEU A 35 1.59 -19.63 -7.43
N ALA A 36 2.04 -20.78 -6.92
CA ALA A 36 3.13 -21.57 -7.53
C ALA A 36 2.78 -22.06 -8.94
N LYS A 37 1.52 -22.41 -9.20
CA LYS A 37 1.06 -22.77 -10.56
C LYS A 37 1.10 -21.58 -11.51
N LEU A 38 0.68 -20.40 -11.05
CA LEU A 38 0.72 -19.17 -11.85
C LEU A 38 2.14 -18.66 -12.08
N ALA A 39 3.01 -18.76 -11.07
CA ALA A 39 4.39 -18.26 -11.11
C ALA A 39 5.38 -19.25 -11.73
N GLY A 40 4.96 -20.49 -12.00
CA GLY A 40 5.79 -21.56 -12.57
C GLY A 40 6.79 -22.19 -11.60
N SER A 41 6.92 -21.67 -10.37
CA SER A 41 7.72 -22.30 -9.30
C SER A 41 7.33 -21.77 -7.92
N VAL A 42 7.69 -22.52 -6.88
CA VAL A 42 7.52 -22.09 -5.48
C VAL A 42 8.38 -20.86 -5.18
N THR A 43 9.62 -20.82 -5.68
CA THR A 43 10.52 -19.67 -5.49
C THR A 43 9.94 -18.40 -6.10
N ALA A 44 9.46 -18.47 -7.35
CA ALA A 44 8.83 -17.33 -8.01
C ALA A 44 7.54 -16.90 -7.28
N ALA A 45 6.75 -17.84 -6.78
CA ALA A 45 5.57 -17.54 -5.98
C ALA A 45 5.89 -16.84 -4.66
N THR A 46 6.93 -17.28 -3.94
CA THR A 46 7.34 -16.61 -2.69
C THR A 46 7.81 -15.18 -2.94
N ALA A 47 8.56 -14.94 -4.02
CA ALA A 47 8.99 -13.60 -4.40
C ALA A 47 7.81 -12.73 -4.85
N ALA A 48 6.89 -13.26 -5.67
CA ALA A 48 5.68 -12.54 -6.07
C ALA A 48 4.79 -12.18 -4.86
N ALA A 49 4.60 -13.11 -3.92
CA ALA A 49 3.86 -12.85 -2.68
C ALA A 49 4.50 -11.74 -1.83
N ALA A 50 5.83 -11.71 -1.74
CA ALA A 50 6.55 -10.66 -1.02
C ALA A 50 6.39 -9.28 -1.69
N LEU A 51 6.33 -9.22 -3.02
CA LEU A 51 6.09 -7.99 -3.78
C LEU A 51 4.65 -7.47 -3.64
N MET A 52 3.67 -8.37 -3.58
CA MET A 52 2.25 -8.03 -3.40
C MET A 52 1.89 -7.73 -1.94
N ALA A 53 2.67 -8.24 -0.98
CA ALA A 53 2.54 -7.85 0.41
C ALA A 53 2.72 -6.34 0.57
N SER A 54 1.99 -5.73 1.51
CA SER A 54 2.01 -4.30 1.74
C SER A 54 3.45 -3.79 1.91
N ASN A 55 3.91 -3.00 0.94
CA ASN A 55 5.27 -2.48 0.94
C ASN A 55 5.34 -1.27 1.87
N THR A 56 5.63 -1.52 3.14
CA THR A 56 5.78 -0.49 4.18
C THR A 56 6.95 0.47 3.91
N GLN A 57 7.85 0.12 2.98
CA GLN A 57 9.01 0.94 2.61
C GLN A 57 8.69 2.11 1.67
N ALA A 58 7.46 2.22 1.14
CA ALA A 58 7.04 3.40 0.39
C ALA A 58 6.83 4.64 1.30
N ALA A 59 6.77 4.44 2.62
CA ALA A 59 6.79 5.52 3.59
C ALA A 59 8.18 6.16 3.61
N GLY A 60 8.27 7.44 3.23
CA GLY A 60 9.50 8.22 3.40
C GLY A 60 10.14 8.83 2.13
N LEU A 61 9.43 8.87 0.99
CA LEU A 61 9.90 9.64 -0.18
C LEU A 61 10.07 11.15 0.12
N VAL A 62 9.32 11.67 1.09
CA VAL A 62 9.37 13.07 1.53
C VAL A 62 9.46 13.08 3.06
N SER A 63 10.26 13.98 3.63
CA SER A 63 10.38 14.14 5.08
C SER A 63 9.04 14.58 5.69
N GLU A 64 8.71 14.09 6.89
CA GLU A 64 7.56 14.58 7.67
C GLU A 64 7.69 16.07 8.04
N THR A 65 8.90 16.62 7.95
CA THR A 65 9.22 18.03 8.26
C THR A 65 9.68 18.80 7.01
N ASP A 66 9.22 18.43 5.82
CA ASP A 66 9.59 19.15 4.59
C ASP A 66 9.22 20.63 4.69
N GLU A 67 10.23 21.51 4.63
CA GLU A 67 10.06 22.94 4.87
C GLU A 67 9.18 23.64 3.83
N ARG A 68 8.93 23.01 2.68
CA ARG A 68 8.08 23.54 1.61
C ARG A 68 6.58 23.38 1.91
N LEU A 69 6.22 22.59 2.92
CA LEU A 69 4.84 22.28 3.27
C LEU A 69 4.46 22.87 4.63
N ASP A 70 3.23 23.36 4.71
CA ASP A 70 2.51 23.55 5.97
C ASP A 70 1.69 22.29 6.25
N ILE A 71 1.99 21.65 7.38
CA ILE A 71 1.44 20.36 7.77
C ILE A 71 0.73 20.50 9.11
N SER A 72 -0.50 19.99 9.19
CA SER A 72 -1.28 20.02 10.43
C SER A 72 -2.29 18.89 10.49
N ASP A 73 -2.54 18.37 11.70
CA ASP A 73 -3.73 17.58 11.97
C ASP A 73 -4.94 18.52 12.12
N VAL A 74 -6.01 18.21 11.40
CA VAL A 74 -7.24 18.99 11.38
C VAL A 74 -8.43 18.17 11.85
N THR A 75 -9.44 18.86 12.38
CA THR A 75 -10.72 18.28 12.75
C THR A 75 -11.83 18.95 11.94
N TYR A 76 -12.81 18.18 11.48
CA TYR A 76 -13.95 18.69 10.72
C TYR A 76 -15.23 17.92 11.06
N PRO A 77 -16.43 18.53 10.91
CA PRO A 77 -17.68 17.86 11.21
C PRO A 77 -17.96 16.75 10.18
N GLY A 78 -18.10 15.52 10.65
CA GLY A 78 -18.61 14.39 9.87
C GLY A 78 -20.09 14.13 10.15
N ALA A 79 -20.70 13.25 9.34
CA ALA A 79 -22.12 12.94 9.43
C ALA A 79 -22.57 12.33 10.78
N LYS A 80 -21.65 11.70 11.52
CA LYS A 80 -21.92 11.00 12.80
C LYS A 80 -21.02 11.45 13.96
N GLY A 81 -20.28 12.55 13.79
CA GLY A 81 -19.31 13.02 14.77
C GLY A 81 -18.14 13.73 14.11
N GLU A 82 -17.19 14.19 14.93
CA GLU A 82 -15.97 14.82 14.41
C GLU A 82 -15.07 13.80 13.71
N MET A 83 -14.53 14.22 12.58
CA MET A 83 -13.56 13.50 11.80
C MET A 83 -12.20 14.17 11.95
N LYS A 84 -11.13 13.37 11.94
CA LYS A 84 -9.75 13.86 11.94
C LYS A 84 -9.14 13.63 10.56
N GLY A 85 -8.19 14.48 10.19
CA GLY A 85 -7.43 14.34 8.96
C GLY A 85 -6.03 14.93 9.09
N TYR A 86 -5.12 14.44 8.27
CA TYR A 86 -3.80 15.02 8.07
C TYR A 86 -3.84 15.91 6.84
N LEU A 87 -3.54 17.20 7.00
CA LEU A 87 -3.54 18.19 5.95
C LEU A 87 -2.11 18.65 5.66
N ALA A 88 -1.69 18.51 4.41
CA ALA A 88 -0.41 19.03 3.92
C ALA A 88 -0.67 19.98 2.74
N VAL A 89 -0.17 21.20 2.84
CA VAL A 89 -0.38 22.28 1.85
C VAL A 89 0.98 22.89 1.48
N PRO A 90 1.26 23.16 0.19
CA PRO A 90 2.45 23.93 -0.18
C PRO A 90 2.44 25.33 0.45
N LYS A 91 3.58 25.80 0.94
CA LYS A 91 3.75 27.18 1.45
C LYS A 91 3.72 28.24 0.36
N GLU A 92 4.05 27.87 -0.87
CA GLU A 92 3.95 28.78 -2.01
C GLU A 92 2.50 29.15 -2.29
N ALA A 93 2.28 30.36 -2.82
CA ALA A 93 0.93 30.82 -3.13
C ALA A 93 0.40 30.10 -4.38
N GLY A 94 -0.78 29.47 -4.24
CA GLY A 94 -1.50 28.79 -5.30
C GLY A 94 -2.41 29.70 -6.15
N PRO A 95 -3.14 29.10 -7.11
CA PRO A 95 -4.08 28.02 -6.82
C PRO A 95 -3.52 26.60 -7.01
N PHE A 96 -3.88 25.68 -6.10
CA PHE A 96 -3.60 24.25 -6.21
C PHE A 96 -4.89 23.44 -6.34
N GLY A 97 -4.80 22.32 -7.05
CA GLY A 97 -5.81 21.27 -6.93
C GLY A 97 -5.71 20.57 -5.57
N ALA A 98 -6.82 19.96 -5.12
CA ALA A 98 -6.86 19.18 -3.90
C ALA A 98 -6.97 17.68 -4.21
N VAL A 99 -6.26 16.86 -3.43
CA VAL A 99 -6.38 15.40 -3.46
C VAL A 99 -6.81 14.95 -2.06
N ILE A 100 -7.87 14.14 -2.00
CA ILE A 100 -8.33 13.51 -0.76
C ILE A 100 -7.93 12.04 -0.82
N VAL A 101 -7.18 11.58 0.17
CA VAL A 101 -6.82 10.18 0.35
C VAL A 101 -7.59 9.63 1.54
N VAL A 102 -8.37 8.58 1.31
CA VAL A 102 -9.11 7.87 2.36
C VAL A 102 -8.47 6.51 2.52
N HIS A 103 -7.84 6.27 3.66
CA HIS A 103 -7.21 5.00 3.97
C HIS A 103 -8.25 4.02 4.54
N GLU A 104 -8.30 2.81 3.98
CA GLU A 104 -9.02 1.71 4.61
C GLU A 104 -8.20 1.19 5.81
N ASN A 105 -8.87 0.96 6.93
CA ASN A 105 -8.22 0.46 8.14
C ASN A 105 -7.92 -1.04 8.02
N ARG A 106 -6.67 -1.38 7.64
CA ARG A 106 -6.17 -2.76 7.55
C ARG A 106 -4.98 -3.04 8.49
N GLY A 107 -4.86 -2.24 9.56
CA GLY A 107 -3.75 -2.28 10.51
C GLY A 107 -3.05 -0.93 10.66
N LEU A 108 -2.10 -0.86 11.59
CA LEU A 108 -1.28 0.34 11.81
C LEU A 108 -0.20 0.42 10.74
N ASN A 109 -0.18 1.55 10.03
CA ASN A 109 0.79 1.89 9.00
C ASN A 109 1.42 3.25 9.36
N ALA A 110 2.50 3.65 8.71
CA ALA A 110 3.10 4.97 8.92
C ALA A 110 2.10 6.15 8.74
N HIS A 111 1.03 5.94 7.96
CA HIS A 111 0.00 6.94 7.65
C HIS A 111 -1.29 6.82 8.49
N THR A 112 -1.44 5.75 9.28
CA THR A 112 -2.59 5.52 10.17
C THR A 112 -2.07 5.36 11.60
N LYS A 113 -1.97 6.49 12.31
CA LYS A 113 -1.56 6.59 13.72
C LYS A 113 -2.74 6.37 14.68
#